data_AF-A0A353WQ91-F1
#
_entry.id   AF-A0A353WQ91-F1
#
_cell.length_a   1.000
_cell.length_b   1.000
_cell.length_c   1.000
_cell.angle_alpha   90.00
_cell.angle_beta   90.00
_cell.angle_gamma   90.00
#
_symmetry.space_group_name_H-M   'P 1'
#
loop_
_entity.id
_entity.type
_entity.pdbx_description
1 polymer ?
#
loop_
_entity_poly.entity_id
_entity_poly.type
_entity_poly.pdbx_seq_one_letter_code
_entity_poly.pdbx_strand_id
1 'polypeptide(L)'
;MKARNLRYIRQMMKKHIGYVAAVVTLLGACFTASAQRYKNVIDKSIAVVGGEVITLSDLESQVKLDGGYGSSASDKALRCEMLERMMESKLLLNQARIDSLTFNADVVNAELTQRIDMLRTNLGGDEEVEKAFGKPMYKLREEWQRQLQEQSLTQSEQSSIASTVPDMTPYDIKQYLDTADVSTLPLIPAKYQMSQICVYPDREAAAVAVRERLLSIRERIINGEKFSTLARLYSEDPGSARKGGELGMSSKSIFWPAFSDAAMSLKPGTVSQIVETPDGYHIIEVIEKKGDMFNARHILIRPQYTLEDREKAFHKLDSIRTQIMDSTVTFEMAARFYSEDPATRTNGGQMSDPNTGSSYFEVDQLKPQDYAAVRDLQPGQISEPIESLDNEGRNGNTVYKIIRLDRIVPAHPATLESDYSELAGLVSNTLQMKAINSFVDEKIKSSYIVIDPMFGDCDFSRKGWAEKVVKD
;
A
#
# COMPACT_ATOMS: atom_id res chain seq x y z
N MET A 1 27.93 29.28 71.64
CA MET A 1 26.68 28.70 71.05
C MET A 1 26.86 28.04 69.66
N LYS A 2 28.08 27.88 69.11
CA LYS A 2 28.30 27.27 67.77
C LYS A 2 28.68 25.78 67.75
N ALA A 3 29.04 25.16 68.88
CA ALA A 3 29.45 23.75 68.93
C ALA A 3 28.30 22.74 69.14
N ARG A 4 27.13 23.20 69.60
CA ARG A 4 25.97 22.33 69.88
C ARG A 4 25.16 21.99 68.61
N ASN A 5 25.18 22.84 67.59
CA ASN A 5 24.45 22.64 66.33
C ASN A 5 25.12 21.65 65.36
N LEU A 6 26.45 21.49 65.40
CA LEU A 6 27.13 20.53 64.50
C LEU A 6 26.91 19.06 64.91
N ARG A 7 26.70 18.77 66.20
CA ARG A 7 26.39 17.41 66.67
C ARG A 7 24.98 16.98 66.23
N TYR A 8 24.01 17.90 66.22
CA TYR A 8 22.64 17.61 65.84
C TYR A 8 22.52 17.28 64.33
N ILE A 9 23.22 18.04 63.48
CA ILE A 9 23.22 17.81 62.02
C ILE A 9 23.92 16.49 61.64
N ARG A 10 25.04 16.14 62.30
CA ARG A 10 25.71 14.84 62.09
C ARG A 10 24.87 13.63 62.53
N GLN A 11 24.04 13.79 63.57
CA GLN A 11 23.17 12.72 64.06
C GLN A 11 21.95 12.50 63.15
N MET A 12 21.46 13.56 62.50
CA MET A 12 20.37 13.48 61.52
C MET A 12 20.82 12.86 60.19
N MET A 13 22.02 13.22 59.69
CA MET A 13 22.58 12.63 58.46
C MET A 13 22.85 11.13 58.59
N LYS A 14 23.34 10.64 59.74
CA LYS A 14 23.55 9.19 59.95
C LYS A 14 22.24 8.39 59.98
N LYS A 15 21.13 8.97 60.45
CA LYS A 15 19.82 8.33 60.41
C LYS A 15 19.27 8.25 58.98
N HIS A 16 19.46 9.27 58.15
CA HIS A 16 18.98 9.24 56.76
C HIS A 16 19.82 8.38 55.80
N ILE A 17 21.13 8.24 56.05
CA ILE A 17 21.98 7.33 55.25
C ILE A 17 21.59 5.86 55.45
N GLY A 18 21.16 5.46 56.66
CA GLY A 18 20.67 4.10 56.92
C GLY A 18 19.35 3.76 56.20
N TYR A 19 18.42 4.72 56.10
CA TYR A 19 17.15 4.52 55.39
C TYR A 19 17.32 4.52 53.87
N VAL A 20 18.23 5.32 53.32
CA VAL A 20 18.51 5.32 51.87
C VAL A 20 19.22 4.03 51.45
N ALA A 21 20.13 3.48 52.27
CA ALA A 21 20.78 2.19 51.99
C ALA A 21 19.82 0.99 52.07
N ALA A 22 18.85 1.01 52.98
CA ALA A 22 17.82 -0.04 53.10
C ALA A 22 16.79 0.00 51.94
N VAL A 23 16.44 1.20 51.44
CA VAL A 23 15.51 1.34 50.31
C VAL A 23 16.18 0.97 48.98
N VAL A 24 17.47 1.27 48.80
CA VAL A 24 18.23 0.87 47.60
C VAL A 24 18.51 -0.64 47.56
N THR A 25 18.65 -1.30 48.71
CA THR A 25 18.80 -2.77 48.76
C THR A 25 17.46 -3.52 48.60
N LEU A 26 16.32 -2.94 49.01
CA LEU A 26 14.99 -3.52 48.73
C LEU A 26 14.55 -3.33 47.26
N LEU A 27 14.91 -2.20 46.62
CA LEU A 27 14.66 -1.96 45.20
C LEU A 27 15.59 -2.76 44.28
N GLY A 28 16.84 -3.00 44.68
CA GLY A 28 17.77 -3.87 43.94
C GLY A 28 17.39 -5.35 43.95
N ALA A 29 16.69 -5.82 44.99
CA ALA A 29 16.22 -7.21 45.10
C ALA A 29 14.90 -7.48 44.36
N CYS A 30 14.11 -6.45 44.03
CA CYS A 30 12.91 -6.60 43.21
C CYS A 30 13.19 -6.56 41.69
N PHE A 31 14.31 -6.00 41.24
CA PHE A 31 14.65 -5.93 39.82
C PHE A 31 15.37 -7.17 39.27
N THR A 32 15.94 -8.03 40.12
CA THR A 32 16.59 -9.27 39.67
C THR A 32 15.66 -10.49 39.63
N ALA A 33 14.46 -10.39 40.22
CA ALA A 33 13.46 -11.47 40.20
C ALA A 33 12.62 -11.52 38.90
N SER A 34 12.75 -10.54 37.99
CA SER A 34 12.03 -10.52 36.71
C SER A 34 12.88 -10.91 35.49
N ALA A 35 14.17 -11.25 35.68
CA ALA A 35 15.08 -11.60 34.58
C ALA A 35 15.27 -13.13 34.38
N GLN A 36 14.55 -13.96 35.13
CA GLN A 36 14.56 -15.44 35.00
C GLN A 36 13.15 -16.04 35.10
N ARG A 37 12.23 -15.52 34.29
CA ARG A 37 11.05 -16.26 33.79
C ARG A 37 11.06 -15.92 32.31
N TYR A 38 11.75 -16.64 31.45
CA TYR A 38 11.19 -17.79 30.76
C TYR A 38 12.35 -18.62 30.19
N LYS A 39 12.74 -19.67 30.91
CA LYS A 39 13.50 -20.78 30.35
C LYS A 39 12.49 -21.92 30.18
N ASN A 40 12.15 -22.22 28.94
CA ASN A 40 11.19 -23.25 28.49
C ASN A 40 9.71 -22.94 28.80
N VAL A 41 9.11 -22.02 28.04
CA VAL A 41 7.66 -22.08 27.81
C VAL A 41 7.44 -23.08 26.68
N ILE A 42 6.80 -24.21 26.99
CA ILE A 42 6.23 -25.06 25.95
C ILE A 42 5.09 -24.24 25.35
N ASP A 43 5.23 -23.83 24.10
CA ASP A 43 4.17 -23.11 23.39
C ASP A 43 2.93 -24.01 23.32
N LYS A 44 1.80 -23.49 23.79
CA LYS A 44 0.58 -24.28 23.98
C LYS A 44 -0.14 -24.41 22.64
N SER A 45 -0.42 -25.63 22.21
CA SER A 45 -1.38 -25.89 21.12
C SER A 45 -2.78 -25.52 21.60
N ILE A 46 -3.43 -24.59 20.90
CA ILE A 46 -4.77 -24.10 21.25
C ILE A 46 -5.85 -24.61 20.31
N ALA A 47 -5.48 -25.02 19.10
CA ALA A 47 -6.36 -25.72 18.20
C ALA A 47 -5.58 -26.66 17.28
N VAL A 48 -6.21 -27.77 16.91
CA VAL A 48 -5.72 -28.72 15.90
C VAL A 48 -6.82 -28.91 14.88
N VAL A 49 -6.50 -28.72 13.59
CA VAL A 49 -7.42 -28.87 12.46
C VAL A 49 -6.80 -29.85 11.46
N GLY A 50 -7.27 -31.10 11.49
CA GLY A 50 -6.67 -32.20 10.75
C GLY A 50 -5.23 -32.45 11.19
N GLY A 51 -4.28 -32.18 10.27
CA GLY A 51 -2.84 -32.23 10.55
C GLY A 51 -2.20 -30.88 10.92
N GLU A 52 -2.98 -29.80 10.93
CA GLU A 52 -2.48 -28.45 11.16
C GLU A 52 -2.67 -28.03 12.62
N VAL A 53 -1.64 -27.45 13.23
CA VAL A 53 -1.65 -26.99 14.63
C VAL A 53 -1.64 -25.47 14.66
N ILE A 54 -2.43 -24.90 15.57
CA ILE A 54 -2.43 -23.47 15.89
C ILE A 54 -1.96 -23.34 17.33
N THR A 55 -0.90 -22.55 17.54
CA THR A 55 -0.39 -22.29 18.89
C THR A 55 -0.90 -20.97 19.45
N LEU A 56 -0.78 -20.81 20.77
CA LEU A 56 -1.10 -19.55 21.43
C LEU A 56 -0.20 -18.41 20.92
N SER A 57 1.08 -18.70 20.64
CA SER A 57 1.99 -17.67 20.13
C SER A 57 1.63 -17.22 18.71
N ASP A 58 1.12 -18.11 17.86
CA ASP A 58 0.61 -17.76 16.53
C ASP A 58 -0.58 -16.80 16.64
N LEU A 59 -1.56 -17.13 17.48
CA LEU A 59 -2.74 -16.30 17.70
C LEU A 59 -2.37 -14.91 18.24
N GLU A 60 -1.54 -14.84 19.27
CA GLU A 60 -1.13 -13.55 19.86
C GLU A 60 -0.31 -12.71 18.88
N SER A 61 0.46 -13.35 17.99
CA SER A 61 1.19 -12.66 16.93
C SER A 61 0.23 -12.06 15.91
N GLN A 62 -0.81 -12.81 15.50
CA GLN A 62 -1.80 -12.33 14.56
C GLN A 62 -2.71 -11.23 15.14
N VAL A 63 -3.12 -11.36 16.40
CA VAL A 63 -3.91 -10.32 17.09
C VAL A 63 -3.16 -9.00 17.19
N LYS A 64 -1.83 -9.05 17.43
CA LYS A 64 -0.99 -7.83 17.44
C LYS A 64 -0.88 -7.17 16.08
N LEU A 65 -0.89 -7.96 15.00
CA LEU A 65 -0.86 -7.44 13.63
C LEU A 65 -2.18 -6.76 13.25
N ASP A 66 -3.32 -7.41 13.54
CA ASP A 66 -4.65 -6.91 13.16
C ASP A 66 -5.17 -5.78 14.07
N GLY A 67 -4.82 -5.78 15.36
CA GLY A 67 -5.29 -4.76 16.32
C GLY A 67 -4.70 -3.36 16.11
N GLY A 68 -3.68 -3.21 15.25
CA GLY A 68 -2.91 -1.97 15.14
C GLY A 68 -2.25 -1.54 16.47
N TYR A 69 -1.57 -0.39 16.48
CA TYR A 69 -0.95 0.16 17.70
C TYR A 69 -1.96 0.71 18.72
N GLY A 70 -3.27 0.53 18.51
CA GLY A 70 -4.34 1.20 19.26
C GLY A 70 -5.49 0.31 19.77
N SER A 71 -5.75 -0.87 19.20
CA SER A 71 -6.69 -1.81 19.80
C SER A 71 -6.00 -2.54 20.93
N SER A 72 -6.66 -2.56 22.09
CA SER A 72 -6.17 -3.33 23.22
C SER A 72 -6.14 -4.81 22.81
N ALA A 73 -4.92 -5.35 22.65
CA ALA A 73 -4.64 -6.77 22.53
C ALA A 73 -5.17 -7.59 23.73
N SER A 74 -6.06 -7.06 24.57
CA SER A 74 -6.76 -7.72 25.67
C SER A 74 -8.20 -8.09 25.33
N ASP A 75 -8.72 -7.79 24.14
CA ASP A 75 -10.09 -8.15 23.79
C ASP A 75 -10.22 -9.67 23.57
N LYS A 76 -11.14 -10.30 24.31
CA LYS A 76 -11.48 -11.71 24.18
C LYS A 76 -12.23 -11.97 22.88
N ALA A 77 -13.10 -11.05 22.45
CA ALA A 77 -13.87 -11.19 21.23
C ALA A 77 -12.95 -11.23 20.00
N LEU A 78 -12.00 -10.30 19.91
CA LEU A 78 -10.99 -10.27 18.86
C LEU A 78 -10.15 -11.57 18.79
N ARG A 79 -9.78 -12.15 19.93
CA ARG A 79 -9.07 -13.43 19.95
C ARG A 79 -9.92 -14.59 19.44
N CYS A 80 -11.20 -14.62 19.81
CA CYS A 80 -12.13 -15.65 19.34
C CYS A 80 -12.32 -15.57 17.83
N GLU A 81 -12.58 -14.37 17.30
CA GLU A 81 -12.70 -14.10 15.86
C GLU A 81 -11.43 -14.50 15.11
N MET A 82 -10.27 -14.10 15.66
CA MET A 82 -8.98 -14.41 15.06
C MET A 82 -8.69 -15.91 15.02
N LEU A 83 -8.96 -16.61 16.13
CA LEU A 83 -8.81 -18.05 16.21
C LEU A 83 -9.72 -18.73 15.19
N GLU A 84 -10.97 -18.30 15.06
CA GLU A 84 -11.91 -18.84 14.08
C GLU A 84 -11.37 -18.69 12.65
N ARG A 85 -10.91 -17.50 12.28
CA ARG A 85 -10.31 -17.24 10.96
C ARG A 85 -9.06 -18.10 10.70
N MET A 86 -8.22 -18.29 11.71
CA MET A 86 -7.05 -19.17 11.63
C MET A 86 -7.46 -20.64 11.45
N MET A 87 -8.48 -21.10 12.17
CA MET A 87 -9.00 -22.47 12.03
C MET A 87 -9.61 -22.72 10.64
N GLU A 88 -10.36 -21.75 10.10
CA GLU A 88 -10.89 -21.81 8.72
C GLU A 88 -9.76 -21.90 7.69
N SER A 89 -8.74 -21.05 7.82
CA SER A 89 -7.56 -21.09 6.96
C SER A 89 -6.83 -22.43 7.04
N LYS A 90 -6.63 -22.97 8.25
CA LYS A 90 -6.02 -24.30 8.44
C LYS A 90 -6.87 -25.45 7.90
N LEU A 91 -8.19 -25.34 7.93
CA LEU A 91 -9.10 -26.32 7.36
C LEU A 91 -8.94 -26.40 5.83
N LEU A 92 -8.92 -25.25 5.16
CA LEU A 92 -8.69 -25.13 3.72
C LEU A 92 -7.28 -25.59 3.34
N LEU A 93 -6.26 -25.22 4.11
CA LEU A 93 -4.89 -25.69 3.91
C LEU A 93 -4.79 -27.22 4.02
N ASN A 94 -5.44 -27.81 5.02
CA ASN A 94 -5.46 -29.26 5.18
C ASN A 94 -6.10 -29.94 3.96
N GLN A 95 -7.20 -29.39 3.45
CA GLN A 95 -7.82 -29.87 2.22
C GLN A 95 -6.89 -29.74 1.01
N ALA A 96 -6.27 -28.57 0.81
CA ALA A 96 -5.36 -28.32 -0.31
C ALA A 96 -4.25 -29.39 -0.38
N ARG A 97 -3.74 -29.83 0.78
CA ARG A 97 -2.75 -30.90 0.88
C ARG A 97 -3.31 -32.28 0.51
N ILE A 98 -4.54 -32.58 0.93
CA ILE A 98 -5.24 -33.84 0.56
C ILE A 98 -5.44 -33.88 -0.95
N ASP A 99 -5.86 -32.77 -1.55
CA ASP A 99 -6.09 -32.64 -2.98
C ASP A 99 -4.80 -32.45 -3.78
N SER A 100 -3.64 -32.49 -3.09
CA SER A 100 -2.31 -32.39 -3.69
C SER A 100 -2.11 -31.14 -4.54
N LEU A 101 -2.75 -30.03 -4.14
CA LEU A 101 -2.58 -28.74 -4.79
C LEU A 101 -1.16 -28.21 -4.57
N THR A 102 -0.68 -27.41 -5.52
CA THR A 102 0.62 -26.75 -5.46
C THR A 102 0.46 -25.25 -5.23
N PHE A 103 1.47 -24.64 -4.60
CA PHE A 103 1.54 -23.20 -4.43
C PHE A 103 2.17 -22.54 -5.66
N ASN A 104 1.87 -21.25 -5.87
CA ASN A 104 2.51 -20.47 -6.92
C ASN A 104 3.85 -19.90 -6.41
N ALA A 105 4.96 -20.49 -6.85
CA ALA A 105 6.29 -20.09 -6.40
C ALA A 105 6.65 -18.64 -6.77
N ASP A 106 6.18 -18.13 -7.91
CA ASP A 106 6.49 -16.79 -8.38
C ASP A 106 5.82 -15.74 -7.51
N VAL A 107 4.53 -15.94 -7.18
CA VAL A 107 3.77 -15.06 -6.27
C VAL A 107 4.41 -15.05 -4.88
N VAL A 108 4.72 -16.23 -4.34
CA VAL A 108 5.38 -16.35 -3.01
C VAL A 108 6.72 -15.62 -2.99
N ASN A 109 7.54 -15.79 -4.02
CA ASN A 109 8.86 -15.15 -4.09
C ASN A 109 8.76 -13.62 -4.23
N ALA A 110 7.84 -13.13 -5.05
CA ALA A 110 7.60 -11.71 -5.25
C ALA A 110 7.16 -11.04 -3.95
N GLU A 111 6.16 -11.60 -3.27
CA GLU A 111 5.62 -11.06 -2.01
C GLU A 111 6.64 -11.14 -0.87
N LEU A 112 7.40 -12.25 -0.78
CA LEU A 112 8.49 -12.39 0.19
C LEU A 112 9.55 -11.31 -0.01
N THR A 113 9.93 -11.04 -1.27
CA THR A 113 10.94 -10.04 -1.61
C THR A 113 10.45 -8.64 -1.25
N GLN A 114 9.21 -8.29 -1.63
CA GLN A 114 8.60 -7.00 -1.29
C GLN A 114 8.50 -6.81 0.23
N ARG A 115 8.07 -7.83 0.97
CA ARG A 115 7.94 -7.79 2.44
C ARG A 115 9.31 -7.57 3.11
N ILE A 116 10.34 -8.30 2.67
CA ILE A 116 11.70 -8.17 3.18
C ILE A 116 12.27 -6.78 2.88
N ASP A 117 12.15 -6.30 1.64
CA ASP A 117 12.70 -5.01 1.23
C ASP A 117 12.04 -3.83 1.96
N MET A 118 10.71 -3.88 2.13
CA MET A 118 9.97 -2.89 2.89
C MET A 118 10.42 -2.87 4.36
N LEU A 119 10.57 -4.05 4.98
CA LEU A 119 10.98 -4.15 6.37
C LEU A 119 12.43 -3.70 6.58
N ARG A 120 13.35 -4.11 5.71
CA ARG A 120 14.75 -3.68 5.70
C ARG A 120 14.81 -2.16 5.57
N THR A 121 14.02 -1.57 4.69
CA THR A 121 13.98 -0.11 4.52
C THR A 121 13.43 0.60 5.76
N ASN A 122 12.36 0.08 6.36
CA ASN A 122 11.75 0.69 7.55
C ASN A 122 12.63 0.61 8.80
N LEU A 123 13.41 -0.47 8.94
CA LEU A 123 14.25 -0.70 10.12
C LEU A 123 15.72 -0.33 9.93
N GLY A 124 16.20 -0.13 8.70
CA GLY A 124 17.58 0.28 8.41
C GLY A 124 18.54 -0.88 8.07
N GLY A 125 18.00 -1.97 7.52
CA GLY A 125 18.76 -3.13 7.02
C GLY A 125 18.75 -4.32 7.97
N ASP A 126 19.42 -5.39 7.54
CA ASP A 126 19.28 -6.73 8.14
C ASP A 126 19.59 -6.77 9.64
N GLU A 127 20.66 -6.09 10.09
CA GLU A 127 21.05 -6.10 11.51
C GLU A 127 19.97 -5.51 12.43
N GLU A 128 19.30 -4.44 12.00
CA GLU A 128 18.24 -3.82 12.79
C GLU A 128 16.95 -4.65 12.75
N VAL A 129 16.67 -5.31 11.63
CA VAL A 129 15.60 -6.30 11.54
C VAL A 129 15.88 -7.46 12.51
N GLU A 130 17.08 -8.03 12.49
CA GLU A 130 17.45 -9.14 13.36
C GLU A 130 17.36 -8.75 14.85
N LYS A 131 17.75 -7.53 15.21
CA LYS A 131 17.58 -6.99 16.57
C LYS A 131 16.11 -6.81 16.95
N ALA A 132 15.30 -6.26 16.05
CA ALA A 132 13.88 -6.01 16.30
C ALA A 132 13.08 -7.30 16.49
N PHE A 133 13.41 -8.34 15.72
CA PHE A 133 12.71 -9.64 15.76
C PHE A 133 13.40 -10.69 16.64
N GLY A 134 14.63 -10.44 17.10
CA GLY A 134 15.42 -11.38 17.90
C GLY A 134 15.77 -12.68 17.17
N LYS A 135 15.75 -12.68 15.82
CA LYS A 135 15.96 -13.85 14.97
C LYS A 135 16.85 -13.48 13.78
N PRO A 136 17.74 -14.37 13.32
CA PRO A 136 18.50 -14.16 12.08
C PRO A 136 17.60 -14.02 10.85
N MET A 137 18.02 -13.22 9.88
CA MET A 137 17.26 -12.91 8.66
C MET A 137 16.91 -14.18 7.86
N TYR A 138 17.82 -15.16 7.79
CA TYR A 138 17.54 -16.41 7.09
C TYR A 138 16.38 -17.20 7.72
N LYS A 139 16.25 -17.17 9.06
CA LYS A 139 15.13 -17.83 9.75
C LYS A 139 13.82 -17.08 9.53
N LEU A 140 13.85 -15.75 9.57
CA LEU A 140 12.67 -14.93 9.26
C LEU A 140 12.17 -15.18 7.84
N ARG A 141 13.10 -15.24 6.87
CA ARG A 141 12.80 -15.57 5.48
C ARG A 141 12.15 -16.94 5.35
N GLU A 142 12.71 -17.96 6.01
CA GLU A 142 12.14 -19.32 6.02
C GLU A 142 10.73 -19.35 6.61
N GLU A 143 10.52 -18.69 7.76
CA GLU A 143 9.22 -18.62 8.44
C GLU A 143 8.17 -17.91 7.58
N TRP A 144 8.49 -16.75 6.99
CA TRP A 144 7.56 -16.03 6.11
C TRP A 144 7.33 -16.73 4.79
N GLN A 145 8.36 -17.37 4.22
CA GLN A 145 8.18 -18.18 3.02
C GLN A 145 7.19 -19.31 3.28
N ARG A 146 7.31 -20.01 4.41
CA ARG A 146 6.35 -21.04 4.81
C ARG A 146 4.94 -20.45 4.98
N GLN A 147 4.81 -19.31 5.64
CA GLN A 147 3.52 -18.63 5.82
C GLN A 147 2.88 -18.26 4.48
N LEU A 148 3.64 -17.67 3.54
CA LEU A 148 3.16 -17.30 2.21
C LEU A 148 2.82 -18.52 1.35
N GLN A 149 3.55 -19.63 1.49
CA GLN A 149 3.19 -20.90 0.85
C GLN A 149 1.86 -21.44 1.36
N GLU A 150 1.64 -21.43 2.67
CA GLU A 150 0.37 -21.84 3.28
C GLU A 150 -0.80 -20.96 2.82
N GLN A 151 -0.59 -19.64 2.75
CA GLN A 151 -1.57 -18.70 2.23
C GLN A 151 -1.86 -18.95 0.74
N SER A 152 -0.83 -19.19 -0.07
CA SER A 152 -0.99 -19.52 -1.48
C SER A 152 -1.75 -20.82 -1.69
N LEU A 153 -1.49 -21.87 -0.90
CA LEU A 153 -2.24 -23.13 -0.97
C LEU A 153 -3.71 -22.94 -0.58
N THR A 154 -3.95 -22.15 0.46
CA THR A 154 -5.32 -21.81 0.90
C THR A 154 -6.08 -21.07 -0.20
N GLN A 155 -5.44 -20.12 -0.87
CA GLN A 155 -6.01 -19.40 -2.01
C GLN A 155 -6.26 -20.31 -3.21
N SER A 156 -5.34 -21.25 -3.48
CA SER A 156 -5.51 -22.26 -4.55
C SER A 156 -6.72 -23.15 -4.26
N GLU A 157 -6.92 -23.58 -3.02
CA GLU A 157 -8.07 -24.39 -2.61
C GLU A 157 -9.38 -23.62 -2.75
N GLN A 158 -9.43 -22.36 -2.27
CA GLN A 158 -10.59 -21.50 -2.46
C GLN A 158 -10.92 -21.32 -3.94
N SER A 159 -9.91 -21.15 -4.79
CA SER A 159 -10.08 -21.03 -6.24
C SER A 159 -10.58 -22.32 -6.88
N SER A 160 -10.06 -23.48 -6.43
CA SER A 160 -10.52 -24.80 -6.83
C SER A 160 -12.00 -25.00 -6.51
N ILE A 161 -12.41 -24.72 -5.26
CA ILE A 161 -13.82 -24.79 -4.84
C ILE A 161 -14.67 -23.80 -5.64
N ALA A 162 -14.21 -22.55 -5.81
CA ALA A 162 -14.92 -21.54 -6.59
C ALA A 162 -15.13 -21.97 -8.05
N SER A 163 -14.16 -22.65 -8.65
CA SER A 163 -14.25 -23.17 -10.03
C SER A 163 -15.27 -24.29 -10.23
N THR A 164 -15.77 -24.90 -9.14
CA THR A 164 -16.87 -25.87 -9.24
C THR A 164 -18.21 -25.21 -9.52
N VAL A 165 -18.31 -23.89 -9.29
CA VAL A 165 -19.48 -23.09 -9.68
C VAL A 165 -19.45 -22.91 -11.19
N PRO A 166 -20.46 -23.40 -11.93
CA PRO A 166 -20.48 -23.27 -13.38
C PRO A 166 -20.57 -21.81 -13.81
N ASP A 167 -20.15 -21.51 -15.04
CA ASP A 167 -20.37 -20.20 -15.63
C ASP A 167 -21.87 -19.89 -15.69
N MET A 168 -22.24 -18.71 -15.20
CA MET A 168 -23.64 -18.29 -15.12
C MET A 168 -24.12 -17.81 -16.49
N THR A 169 -25.25 -18.35 -16.96
CA THR A 169 -25.92 -17.81 -18.15
C THR A 169 -26.74 -16.57 -17.79
N PRO A 170 -27.13 -15.74 -18.79
CA PRO A 170 -28.03 -14.62 -18.54
C PRO A 170 -29.37 -15.02 -17.90
N TYR A 171 -29.82 -16.24 -18.18
CA TYR A 171 -31.02 -16.80 -17.57
C TYR A 171 -30.83 -17.10 -16.08
N ASP A 172 -29.69 -17.68 -15.70
CA ASP A 172 -29.38 -18.02 -14.30
C ASP A 172 -29.26 -16.76 -13.43
N ILE A 173 -28.61 -15.73 -13.96
CA ILE A 173 -28.49 -14.43 -13.29
C ILE A 173 -29.86 -13.81 -13.08
N LYS A 174 -30.72 -13.84 -14.12
CA LYS A 174 -32.08 -13.35 -14.00
C LYS A 174 -32.86 -14.09 -12.92
N GLN A 175 -32.82 -15.43 -12.90
CA GLN A 175 -33.50 -16.22 -11.88
C GLN A 175 -33.00 -15.90 -10.47
N TYR A 176 -31.69 -15.75 -10.31
CA TYR A 176 -31.10 -15.37 -9.02
C TYR A 176 -31.65 -14.01 -8.56
N LEU A 177 -31.63 -13.00 -9.44
CA LEU A 177 -32.11 -11.66 -9.15
C LEU A 177 -33.61 -11.59 -8.88
N ASP A 178 -34.43 -12.42 -9.54
CA ASP A 178 -35.88 -12.51 -9.30
C ASP A 178 -36.21 -13.01 -7.89
N THR A 179 -35.30 -13.79 -7.28
CA THR A 179 -35.44 -14.29 -5.90
C THR A 179 -34.70 -13.44 -4.86
N ALA A 180 -33.77 -12.60 -5.30
CA ALA A 180 -33.02 -11.70 -4.46
C ALA A 180 -33.86 -10.46 -4.12
N ASP A 181 -33.58 -9.85 -2.97
CA ASP A 181 -34.22 -8.59 -2.61
C ASP A 181 -33.69 -7.48 -3.53
N VAL A 182 -34.53 -6.97 -4.42
CA VAL A 182 -34.18 -5.91 -5.38
C VAL A 182 -33.64 -4.65 -4.68
N SER A 183 -34.00 -4.41 -3.42
CA SER A 183 -33.46 -3.29 -2.62
C SER A 183 -32.00 -3.48 -2.20
N THR A 184 -31.46 -4.69 -2.34
CA THR A 184 -30.05 -5.02 -2.06
C THR A 184 -29.14 -4.87 -3.29
N LEU A 185 -29.71 -4.59 -4.47
CA LEU A 185 -28.92 -4.35 -5.67
C LEU A 185 -28.01 -3.13 -5.48
N PRO A 186 -26.75 -3.22 -5.92
CA PRO A 186 -25.84 -2.10 -5.82
C PRO A 186 -26.34 -0.94 -6.68
N LEU A 187 -26.21 0.27 -6.16
CA LEU A 187 -26.35 1.47 -6.96
C LEU A 187 -25.10 1.59 -7.83
N ILE A 188 -25.29 1.62 -9.15
CA ILE A 188 -24.19 1.91 -10.08
C ILE A 188 -23.92 3.42 -10.01
N PRO A 189 -22.69 3.84 -9.65
CA PRO A 189 -22.32 5.25 -9.62
C PRO A 189 -22.45 5.90 -11.01
N ALA A 190 -22.52 7.23 -11.04
CA ALA A 190 -22.52 7.96 -12.29
C ALA A 190 -21.17 7.78 -13.01
N LYS A 191 -21.21 7.39 -14.27
CA LYS A 191 -20.02 7.15 -15.11
C LYS A 191 -19.91 8.20 -16.21
N TYR A 192 -18.69 8.68 -16.45
CA TYR A 192 -18.36 9.70 -17.43
C TYR A 192 -17.45 9.10 -18.50
N GLN A 193 -17.81 9.30 -19.76
CA GLN A 193 -16.94 9.02 -20.89
C GLN A 193 -16.43 10.35 -21.45
N MET A 194 -15.13 10.46 -21.61
CA MET A 194 -14.47 11.71 -21.97
C MET A 194 -13.34 11.48 -22.95
N SER A 195 -13.08 12.52 -23.74
CA SER A 195 -11.95 12.60 -24.64
C SER A 195 -11.12 13.84 -24.31
N GLN A 196 -9.80 13.76 -24.40
CA GLN A 196 -8.90 14.87 -24.10
C GLN A 196 -7.93 15.16 -25.25
N ILE A 197 -7.52 16.43 -25.33
CA ILE A 197 -6.38 16.88 -26.12
C ILE A 197 -5.43 17.57 -25.16
N CYS A 198 -4.23 17.00 -25.03
CA CYS A 198 -3.22 17.45 -24.09
C CYS A 198 -2.11 18.20 -24.82
N VAL A 199 -1.64 19.29 -24.24
CA VAL A 199 -0.45 20.02 -24.64
C VAL A 199 0.42 20.17 -23.41
N TYR A 200 1.67 19.77 -23.52
CA TYR A 200 2.64 19.99 -22.46
C TYR A 200 3.26 21.39 -22.62
N PRO A 201 3.57 22.06 -21.49
CA PRO A 201 4.42 23.24 -21.53
C PRO A 201 5.76 22.90 -22.20
N ASP A 202 6.44 23.93 -22.72
CA ASP A 202 7.77 23.77 -23.31
C ASP A 202 8.74 23.19 -22.27
N ARG A 203 9.03 21.89 -22.44
CA ARG A 203 9.89 21.14 -21.54
C ARG A 203 11.35 21.50 -21.73
N GLU A 204 11.76 21.99 -22.90
CA GLU A 204 13.17 22.20 -23.20
C GLU A 204 13.73 23.39 -22.43
N ALA A 205 13.08 24.55 -22.54
CA ALA A 205 13.47 25.74 -21.79
C ALA A 205 13.42 25.50 -20.26
N ALA A 206 12.34 24.88 -19.78
CA ALA A 206 12.18 24.57 -18.36
C ALA A 206 13.24 23.55 -17.88
N ALA A 207 13.54 22.52 -18.68
CA ALA A 207 14.59 21.55 -18.34
C ALA A 207 15.99 22.18 -18.34
N VAL A 208 16.29 23.11 -19.26
CA VAL A 208 17.56 23.86 -19.25
C VAL A 208 17.70 24.65 -17.96
N ALA A 209 16.68 25.42 -17.55
CA ALA A 209 16.70 26.17 -16.31
C ALA A 209 16.90 25.27 -15.06
N VAL A 210 16.25 24.10 -15.03
CA VAL A 210 16.46 23.11 -13.96
C VAL A 210 17.87 22.57 -13.97
N ARG A 211 18.41 22.23 -15.15
CA ARG A 211 19.78 21.72 -15.29
C ARG A 211 20.80 22.74 -14.85
N GLU A 212 20.68 23.99 -15.27
CA GLU A 212 21.56 25.09 -14.84
C GLU A 212 21.53 25.27 -13.32
N ARG A 213 20.32 25.24 -12.73
CA ARG A 213 20.15 25.35 -11.28
C ARG A 213 20.80 24.18 -10.54
N LEU A 214 20.58 22.94 -11.00
CA LEU A 214 21.20 21.76 -10.40
C LEU A 214 22.72 21.73 -10.60
N LEU A 215 23.23 22.18 -11.74
CA LEU A 215 24.67 22.32 -11.99
C LEU A 215 25.29 23.33 -11.04
N SER A 216 24.66 24.49 -10.83
CA SER A 216 25.10 25.49 -9.86
C SER A 216 25.09 24.94 -8.44
N ILE A 217 24.02 24.25 -8.03
CA ILE A 217 23.94 23.61 -6.70
C ILE A 217 25.04 22.54 -6.56
N ARG A 218 25.26 21.71 -7.58
CA ARG A 218 26.31 20.69 -7.60
C ARG A 218 27.70 21.30 -7.46
N GLU A 219 27.99 22.38 -8.19
CA GLU A 219 29.26 23.10 -8.10
C GLU A 219 29.48 23.65 -6.68
N ARG A 220 28.45 24.25 -6.07
CA ARG A 220 28.50 24.72 -4.68
C ARG A 220 28.81 23.59 -3.70
N ILE A 221 28.23 22.41 -3.89
CA ILE A 221 28.53 21.23 -3.05
C ILE A 221 29.98 20.80 -3.21
N ILE A 222 30.46 20.71 -4.46
CA ILE A 222 31.86 20.34 -4.76
C ILE A 222 32.84 21.37 -4.16
N ASN A 223 32.47 22.65 -4.13
CA ASN A 223 33.26 23.73 -3.54
C ASN A 223 33.14 23.80 -2.00
N GLY A 224 32.43 22.87 -1.36
CA GLY A 224 32.42 22.69 0.09
C GLY A 224 31.17 23.16 0.82
N GLU A 225 30.14 23.65 0.12
CA GLU A 225 28.83 23.88 0.76
C GLU A 225 28.17 22.56 1.15
N LYS A 226 27.48 22.55 2.29
CA LYS A 226 26.83 21.33 2.79
C LYS A 226 25.64 20.95 1.92
N PHE A 227 25.66 19.73 1.38
CA PHE A 227 24.55 19.14 0.63
C PHE A 227 23.23 19.28 1.38
N SER A 228 23.22 18.96 2.67
CA SER A 228 22.01 19.00 3.51
C SER A 228 21.40 20.39 3.66
N THR A 229 22.21 21.45 3.63
CA THR A 229 21.73 22.83 3.64
C THR A 229 21.04 23.15 2.31
N LEU A 230 21.68 22.82 1.19
CA LEU A 230 21.15 23.09 -0.15
C LEU A 230 19.89 22.27 -0.42
N ALA A 231 19.83 21.02 0.07
CA ALA A 231 18.65 20.19 -0.01
C ALA A 231 17.46 20.78 0.77
N ARG A 232 17.69 21.32 1.98
CA ARG A 232 16.64 22.00 2.75
C ARG A 232 16.12 23.26 2.06
N LEU A 233 16.99 23.96 1.33
CA LEU A 233 16.64 25.23 0.68
C LEU A 233 15.99 25.04 -0.69
N TYR A 234 16.39 24.02 -1.44
CA TYR A 234 16.08 23.91 -2.87
C TYR A 234 15.43 22.60 -3.29
N SER A 235 15.48 21.54 -2.49
CA SER A 235 14.86 20.27 -2.87
C SER A 235 13.34 20.36 -2.76
N GLU A 236 12.67 19.90 -3.81
CA GLU A 236 11.22 19.81 -3.92
C GLU A 236 10.70 18.41 -3.56
N ASP A 237 11.54 17.54 -2.99
CA ASP A 237 11.10 16.27 -2.40
C ASP A 237 10.61 16.49 -0.95
N PRO A 238 9.29 16.42 -0.68
CA PRO A 238 8.74 16.77 0.63
C PRO A 238 9.20 15.83 1.75
N GLY A 239 9.49 14.56 1.42
CA GLY A 239 9.89 13.53 2.38
C GLY A 239 11.31 13.68 2.90
N SER A 240 12.25 14.05 2.03
CA SER A 240 13.67 14.13 2.36
C SER A 240 14.21 15.57 2.51
N ALA A 241 13.62 16.57 1.84
CA ALA A 241 14.15 17.95 1.86
C ALA A 241 14.32 18.49 3.29
N ARG A 242 13.30 18.29 4.14
CA ARG A 242 13.33 18.67 5.56
C ARG A 242 14.37 17.92 6.39
N LYS A 243 14.85 16.77 5.91
CA LYS A 243 15.93 15.96 6.50
C LYS A 243 17.30 16.25 5.86
N GLY A 244 17.41 17.28 5.02
CA GLY A 244 18.65 17.57 4.30
C GLY A 244 18.85 16.67 3.08
N GLY A 245 17.77 16.21 2.48
CA GLY A 245 17.77 15.35 1.30
C GLY A 245 17.99 13.86 1.61
N GLU A 246 18.23 13.50 2.87
CA GLU A 246 18.57 12.13 3.27
C GLU A 246 17.35 11.20 3.24
N LEU A 247 17.52 10.09 2.52
CA LEU A 247 16.49 9.08 2.28
C LEU A 247 16.52 7.95 3.31
N GLY A 248 17.62 7.81 4.06
CA GLY A 248 17.84 6.68 4.96
C GLY A 248 18.25 5.42 4.20
N MET A 249 18.65 4.39 4.93
CA MET A 249 19.06 3.11 4.35
C MET A 249 17.86 2.41 3.71
N SER A 250 17.87 2.32 2.39
CA SER A 250 16.73 1.83 1.60
C SER A 250 17.18 0.81 0.55
N SER A 251 16.30 -0.14 0.23
CA SER A 251 16.56 -1.09 -0.87
C SER A 251 16.53 -0.38 -2.24
N LYS A 252 17.39 -0.78 -3.16
CA LYS A 252 17.39 -0.20 -4.52
C LYS A 252 16.07 -0.42 -5.28
N SER A 253 15.30 -1.45 -4.90
CA SER A 253 14.04 -1.85 -5.55
C SER A 253 12.91 -0.85 -5.35
N ILE A 254 13.00 0.02 -4.34
CA ILE A 254 11.93 0.99 -4.02
C ILE A 254 12.07 2.32 -4.78
N PHE A 255 13.13 2.50 -5.55
CA PHE A 255 13.40 3.72 -6.33
C PHE A 255 13.26 3.48 -7.83
N TRP A 256 13.05 4.54 -8.60
CA TRP A 256 13.12 4.49 -10.06
C TRP A 256 14.45 3.88 -10.52
N PRO A 257 14.47 2.98 -11.53
CA PRO A 257 15.69 2.32 -12.01
C PRO A 257 16.83 3.30 -12.32
N ALA A 258 16.53 4.41 -12.98
CA ALA A 258 17.54 5.44 -13.28
C ALA A 258 18.17 6.06 -12.01
N PHE A 259 17.37 6.24 -10.95
CA PHE A 259 17.86 6.75 -9.67
C PHE A 259 18.72 5.71 -8.95
N SER A 260 18.24 4.47 -8.85
CA SER A 260 18.95 3.41 -8.14
C SER A 260 20.24 2.99 -8.86
N ASP A 261 20.26 2.94 -10.19
CA ASP A 261 21.48 2.65 -10.96
C ASP A 261 22.53 3.76 -10.80
N ALA A 262 22.10 5.03 -10.82
CA ALA A 262 22.99 6.15 -10.54
C ALA A 262 23.53 6.09 -9.11
N ALA A 263 22.69 5.89 -8.11
CA ALA A 263 23.13 5.73 -6.72
C ALA A 263 24.08 4.54 -6.57
N MET A 264 23.78 3.39 -7.18
CA MET A 264 24.58 2.16 -7.08
C MET A 264 25.91 2.23 -7.83
N SER A 265 26.06 3.10 -8.81
CA SER A 265 27.34 3.33 -9.49
C SER A 265 28.26 4.34 -8.77
N LEU A 266 27.72 5.20 -7.91
CA LEU A 266 28.51 6.22 -7.19
C LEU A 266 29.43 5.65 -6.10
N LYS A 267 30.55 6.31 -5.81
CA LYS A 267 31.30 6.04 -4.58
C LYS A 267 30.68 6.83 -3.42
N PRO A 268 30.68 6.30 -2.18
CA PRO A 268 30.25 7.07 -1.02
C PRO A 268 31.01 8.41 -0.92
N GLY A 269 30.29 9.49 -0.66
CA GLY A 269 30.79 10.87 -0.63
C GLY A 269 30.91 11.56 -2.00
N THR A 270 30.61 10.88 -3.11
CA THR A 270 30.59 11.50 -4.44
C THR A 270 29.18 11.99 -4.81
N VAL A 271 29.11 13.20 -5.35
CA VAL A 271 27.88 13.76 -5.95
C VAL A 271 27.76 13.34 -7.41
N SER A 272 26.59 12.83 -7.81
CA SER A 272 26.27 12.40 -9.17
C SER A 272 26.29 13.56 -10.18
N GLN A 273 26.23 13.19 -11.46
CA GLN A 273 25.67 14.07 -12.48
C GLN A 273 24.15 14.20 -12.30
N ILE A 274 23.52 15.02 -13.13
CA ILE A 274 22.06 15.13 -13.12
C ILE A 274 21.46 13.81 -13.58
N VAL A 275 20.54 13.28 -12.78
CA VAL A 275 19.78 12.06 -13.04
C VAL A 275 18.34 12.46 -13.29
N GLU A 276 17.78 12.05 -14.42
CA GLU A 276 16.39 12.32 -14.78
C GLU A 276 15.52 11.11 -14.43
N THR A 277 14.40 11.37 -13.78
CA THR A 277 13.37 10.37 -13.48
C THR A 277 12.00 10.96 -13.77
N PRO A 278 10.92 10.14 -13.77
CA PRO A 278 9.56 10.66 -13.88
C PRO A 278 9.18 11.69 -12.79
N ASP A 279 9.86 11.69 -11.64
CA ASP A 279 9.61 12.67 -10.57
C ASP A 279 10.28 14.04 -10.80
N GLY A 280 11.22 14.12 -11.74
CA GLY A 280 12.00 15.31 -12.07
C GLY A 280 13.51 15.05 -12.15
N TYR A 281 14.31 16.10 -11.91
CA TYR A 281 15.76 16.04 -12.03
C TYR A 281 16.42 15.99 -10.66
N HIS A 282 17.41 15.11 -10.53
CA HIS A 282 18.07 14.82 -9.27
C HIS A 282 19.58 15.03 -9.36
N ILE A 283 20.17 15.50 -8.27
CA ILE A 283 21.57 15.20 -7.94
C ILE A 283 21.58 14.36 -6.67
N ILE A 284 22.47 13.37 -6.63
CA ILE A 284 22.49 12.31 -5.63
C ILE A 284 23.87 12.29 -4.97
N GLU A 285 23.93 12.21 -3.66
CA GLU A 285 25.15 11.93 -2.89
C GLU A 285 24.92 10.64 -2.09
N VAL A 286 25.73 9.62 -2.32
CA VAL A 286 25.62 8.39 -1.52
C VAL A 286 26.42 8.55 -0.23
N ILE A 287 25.79 8.31 0.91
CA ILE A 287 26.44 8.33 2.22
C ILE A 287 27.07 6.97 2.51
N GLU A 288 26.31 5.91 2.31
CA GLU A 288 26.69 4.54 2.65
C GLU A 288 26.03 3.54 1.70
N LYS A 289 26.69 2.39 1.49
CA LYS A 289 26.16 1.25 0.75
C LYS A 289 26.33 -0.04 1.54
N LYS A 290 25.31 -0.88 1.51
CA LYS A 290 25.33 -2.22 2.13
C LYS A 290 24.62 -3.21 1.23
N GLY A 291 25.39 -3.93 0.42
CA GLY A 291 24.85 -4.90 -0.55
C GLY A 291 24.00 -4.22 -1.61
N ASP A 292 22.72 -4.57 -1.66
CA ASP A 292 21.69 -4.02 -2.55
C ASP A 292 20.97 -2.78 -1.97
N MET A 293 21.34 -2.35 -0.76
CA MET A 293 20.82 -1.15 -0.10
C MET A 293 21.82 -0.01 -0.12
N PHE A 294 21.30 1.22 -0.06
CA PHE A 294 22.10 2.42 0.13
C PHE A 294 21.37 3.46 0.98
N ASN A 295 22.15 4.26 1.71
CA ASN A 295 21.68 5.54 2.25
C ASN A 295 22.22 6.66 1.36
N ALA A 296 21.34 7.46 0.78
CA ALA A 296 21.70 8.57 -0.09
C ALA A 296 20.97 9.84 0.31
N ARG A 297 21.56 10.97 -0.06
CA ARG A 297 20.90 12.26 -0.12
C ARG A 297 20.58 12.60 -1.56
N HIS A 298 19.46 13.27 -1.79
CA HIS A 298 19.18 13.85 -3.09
C HIS A 298 18.61 15.27 -2.99
N ILE A 299 18.80 16.03 -4.07
CA ILE A 299 18.09 17.28 -4.32
C ILE A 299 17.26 17.04 -5.57
N LEU A 300 15.94 17.08 -5.42
CA LEU A 300 14.99 17.00 -6.52
C LEU A 300 14.58 18.43 -6.91
N ILE A 301 14.66 18.76 -8.19
CA ILE A 301 14.09 19.97 -8.75
C ILE A 301 13.21 19.59 -9.94
N ARG A 302 11.96 20.05 -9.93
CA ARG A 302 11.04 19.87 -11.04
C ARG A 302 11.09 21.08 -11.98
N PRO A 303 10.83 20.87 -13.28
CA PRO A 303 10.55 21.96 -14.20
C PRO A 303 9.43 22.85 -13.65
N GLN A 304 9.70 24.15 -13.59
CA GLN A 304 8.70 25.17 -13.28
C GLN A 304 8.33 25.84 -14.58
N TYR A 305 7.04 26.01 -14.81
CA TYR A 305 6.51 26.60 -16.04
C TYR A 305 6.05 28.02 -15.78
N THR A 306 6.37 28.91 -16.72
CA THR A 306 6.04 30.34 -16.60
C THR A 306 4.58 30.59 -16.97
N LEU A 307 4.07 31.77 -16.59
CA LEU A 307 2.75 32.22 -17.06
C LEU A 307 2.70 32.31 -18.60
N GLU A 308 3.81 32.67 -19.24
CA GLU A 308 3.91 32.74 -20.70
C GLU A 308 3.78 31.35 -21.34
N ASP A 309 4.38 30.30 -20.74
CA ASP A 309 4.24 28.93 -21.23
C ASP A 309 2.79 28.46 -21.15
N ARG A 310 2.13 28.80 -20.03
CA ARG A 310 0.70 28.55 -19.83
C ARG A 310 -0.13 29.28 -20.88
N GLU A 311 0.10 30.56 -21.09
CA GLU A 311 -0.63 31.37 -22.08
C GLU A 311 -0.45 30.82 -23.50
N LYS A 312 0.77 30.44 -23.90
CA LYS A 312 1.04 29.80 -25.20
C LYS A 312 0.26 28.51 -25.37
N ALA A 313 0.27 27.63 -24.36
CA ALA A 313 -0.48 26.39 -24.40
C ALA A 313 -1.99 26.63 -24.44
N PHE A 314 -2.49 27.58 -23.65
CA PHE A 314 -3.91 27.97 -23.63
C PHE A 314 -4.35 28.54 -24.97
N HIS A 315 -3.58 29.44 -25.58
CA HIS A 315 -3.86 29.97 -26.92
C HIS A 315 -3.88 28.87 -27.99
N LYS A 316 -2.95 27.91 -27.92
CA LYS A 316 -2.93 26.74 -28.82
C LYS A 316 -4.20 25.90 -28.65
N LEU A 317 -4.56 25.56 -27.41
CA LEU A 317 -5.74 24.76 -27.09
C LEU A 317 -7.05 25.47 -27.46
N ASP A 318 -7.13 26.79 -27.25
CA ASP A 318 -8.29 27.60 -27.61
C ASP A 318 -8.48 27.70 -29.13
N SER A 319 -7.39 27.84 -29.89
CA SER A 319 -7.41 27.77 -31.35
C SER A 319 -7.89 26.40 -31.85
N ILE A 320 -7.37 25.30 -31.26
CA ILE A 320 -7.82 23.94 -31.58
C ILE A 320 -9.32 23.78 -31.26
N ARG A 321 -9.75 24.23 -30.07
CA ARG A 321 -11.16 24.18 -29.66
C ARG A 321 -12.05 24.94 -30.62
N THR A 322 -11.67 26.15 -31.02
CA THR A 322 -12.41 26.97 -32.00
C THR A 322 -12.56 26.23 -33.33
N GLN A 323 -11.47 25.64 -33.85
CA GLN A 323 -11.52 24.85 -35.09
C GLN A 323 -12.45 23.64 -34.99
N ILE A 324 -12.53 23.00 -33.82
CA ILE A 324 -13.45 21.90 -33.57
C ILE A 324 -14.91 22.40 -33.51
N MET A 325 -15.16 23.50 -32.81
CA MET A 325 -16.51 24.09 -32.68
C MET A 325 -17.05 24.57 -34.03
N ASP A 326 -16.19 25.13 -34.88
CA ASP A 326 -16.54 25.57 -36.24
C ASP A 326 -16.56 24.40 -37.25
N SER A 327 -16.43 23.16 -36.78
CA SER A 327 -16.44 21.93 -37.60
C SER A 327 -15.36 21.89 -38.70
N THR A 328 -14.28 22.67 -38.55
CA THR A 328 -13.13 22.65 -39.48
C THR A 328 -12.34 21.34 -39.35
N VAL A 329 -12.25 20.81 -38.14
CA VAL A 329 -11.60 19.54 -37.82
C VAL A 329 -12.44 18.79 -36.77
N THR A 330 -12.48 17.46 -36.81
CA THR A 330 -13.13 16.71 -35.73
C THR A 330 -12.24 16.64 -34.50
N PHE A 331 -12.81 16.42 -33.32
CA PHE A 331 -12.03 16.26 -32.09
C PHE A 331 -11.02 15.11 -32.22
N GLU A 332 -11.42 14.00 -32.86
CA GLU A 332 -10.59 12.80 -33.03
C GLU A 332 -9.39 13.07 -33.93
N MET A 333 -9.60 13.85 -35.00
CA MET A 333 -8.52 14.31 -35.87
C MET A 333 -7.60 15.27 -35.11
N ALA A 334 -8.15 16.25 -34.41
CA ALA A 334 -7.39 17.20 -33.62
C ALA A 334 -6.55 16.50 -32.54
N ALA A 335 -7.12 15.49 -31.86
CA ALA A 335 -6.39 14.68 -30.90
C ALA A 335 -5.23 13.93 -31.55
N ARG A 336 -5.43 13.29 -32.70
CA ARG A 336 -4.37 12.57 -33.41
C ARG A 336 -3.21 13.46 -33.86
N PHE A 337 -3.51 14.69 -34.29
CA PHE A 337 -2.51 15.61 -34.83
C PHE A 337 -1.86 16.52 -33.79
N TYR A 338 -2.62 16.96 -32.78
CA TYR A 338 -2.18 17.99 -31.84
C TYR A 338 -1.99 17.51 -30.41
N SER A 339 -2.64 16.41 -29.99
CA SER A 339 -2.46 15.91 -28.63
C SER A 339 -1.04 15.38 -28.46
N GLU A 340 -0.42 15.75 -27.35
CA GLU A 340 0.91 15.32 -26.96
C GLU A 340 0.85 14.19 -25.92
N ASP A 341 -0.35 13.77 -25.51
CA ASP A 341 -0.57 12.58 -24.68
C ASP A 341 -0.57 11.30 -25.54
N PRO A 342 0.46 10.43 -25.42
CA PRO A 342 0.57 9.24 -26.27
C PRO A 342 -0.59 8.26 -26.11
N ALA A 343 -1.16 8.14 -24.90
CA ALA A 343 -2.19 7.15 -24.59
C ALA A 343 -3.51 7.44 -25.31
N THR A 344 -3.89 8.72 -25.39
CA THR A 344 -5.15 9.14 -25.99
C THR A 344 -5.00 9.57 -27.45
N ARG A 345 -3.83 10.07 -27.86
CA ARG A 345 -3.56 10.56 -29.22
C ARG A 345 -3.94 9.55 -30.31
N THR A 346 -3.58 8.28 -30.17
CA THR A 346 -3.82 7.26 -31.19
C THR A 346 -5.30 6.86 -31.28
N ASN A 347 -6.02 6.88 -30.17
CA ASN A 347 -7.44 6.55 -30.07
C ASN A 347 -8.38 7.77 -30.21
N GLY A 348 -7.93 8.84 -30.87
CA GLY A 348 -8.77 10.01 -31.14
C GLY A 348 -9.13 10.83 -29.89
N GLY A 349 -8.31 10.76 -28.84
CA GLY A 349 -8.49 11.51 -27.61
C GLY A 349 -9.25 10.77 -26.52
N GLN A 350 -9.89 9.63 -26.83
CA GLN A 350 -10.70 8.90 -25.85
C GLN A 350 -9.84 8.42 -24.68
N MET A 351 -10.25 8.82 -23.47
CA MET A 351 -9.62 8.39 -22.23
C MET A 351 -9.97 6.94 -21.92
N SER A 352 -9.03 6.24 -21.28
CA SER A 352 -9.21 4.89 -20.78
C SER A 352 -8.59 4.78 -19.40
N ASP A 353 -9.28 4.11 -18.49
CA ASP A 353 -8.76 3.77 -17.17
C ASP A 353 -7.53 2.87 -17.34
N PRO A 354 -6.37 3.22 -16.75
CA PRO A 354 -5.13 2.46 -16.93
C PRO A 354 -5.17 1.05 -16.33
N ASN A 355 -6.03 0.81 -15.34
CA ASN A 355 -6.08 -0.46 -14.61
C ASN A 355 -7.04 -1.46 -15.29
N THR A 356 -8.14 -0.95 -15.85
CA THR A 356 -9.25 -1.76 -16.37
C THR A 356 -9.39 -1.70 -17.89
N GLY A 357 -8.85 -0.67 -18.54
CA GLY A 357 -9.07 -0.42 -19.97
C GLY A 357 -10.47 0.15 -20.30
N SER A 358 -11.27 0.47 -19.27
CA SER A 358 -12.61 1.05 -19.44
C SER A 358 -12.53 2.49 -19.96
N SER A 359 -13.37 2.87 -20.91
CA SER A 359 -13.53 4.27 -21.33
C SER A 359 -14.48 5.09 -20.43
N TYR A 360 -15.06 4.43 -19.43
CA TYR A 360 -15.95 5.04 -18.45
C TYR A 360 -15.24 5.19 -17.12
N PHE A 361 -15.38 6.38 -16.53
CA PHE A 361 -14.79 6.75 -15.25
C PHE A 361 -15.87 7.12 -14.25
N GLU A 362 -15.71 6.66 -13.02
CA GLU A 362 -16.51 7.15 -11.89
C GLU A 362 -15.99 8.51 -11.43
N VAL A 363 -16.84 9.32 -10.79
CA VAL A 363 -16.49 10.70 -10.40
C VAL A 363 -15.29 10.75 -9.44
N ASP A 364 -15.18 9.78 -8.55
CA ASP A 364 -14.10 9.64 -7.58
C ASP A 364 -12.76 9.21 -8.19
N GLN A 365 -12.80 8.62 -9.39
CA GLN A 365 -11.61 8.28 -10.18
C GLN A 365 -11.05 9.49 -10.95
N LEU A 366 -11.83 10.57 -11.07
CA LEU A 366 -11.41 11.76 -11.81
C LEU A 366 -10.57 12.70 -10.96
N LYS A 367 -9.59 13.33 -11.60
CA LYS A 367 -8.81 14.40 -10.96
C LYS A 367 -9.74 15.59 -10.66
N PRO A 368 -9.57 16.27 -9.52
CA PRO A 368 -10.43 17.41 -9.15
C PRO A 368 -10.52 18.49 -10.23
N GLN A 369 -9.40 18.77 -10.91
CA GLN A 369 -9.32 19.76 -12.00
C GLN A 369 -10.13 19.31 -13.23
N ASP A 370 -10.04 18.03 -13.58
CA ASP A 370 -10.72 17.45 -14.74
C ASP A 370 -12.23 17.42 -14.49
N TYR A 371 -12.66 16.95 -13.31
CA TYR A 371 -14.07 16.94 -12.93
C TYR A 371 -14.67 18.35 -12.90
N ALA A 372 -13.95 19.33 -12.32
CA ALA A 372 -14.42 20.71 -12.28
C ALA A 372 -14.65 21.31 -13.67
N ALA A 373 -13.90 20.87 -14.68
CA ALA A 373 -14.02 21.34 -16.05
C ALA A 373 -15.20 20.72 -16.81
N VAL A 374 -15.64 19.51 -16.43
CA VAL A 374 -16.69 18.77 -17.15
C VAL A 374 -18.02 18.70 -16.43
N ARG A 375 -18.09 18.96 -15.12
CA ARG A 375 -19.31 18.79 -14.31
C ARG A 375 -20.51 19.58 -14.82
N ASP A 376 -20.27 20.74 -15.44
CA ASP A 376 -21.28 21.68 -15.93
C ASP A 376 -21.50 21.54 -17.45
N LEU A 377 -20.78 20.61 -18.10
CA LEU A 377 -20.88 20.35 -19.54
C LEU A 377 -22.03 19.38 -19.86
N GLN A 378 -22.61 19.57 -21.04
CA GLN A 378 -23.50 18.58 -21.66
C GLN A 378 -22.70 17.65 -22.59
N PRO A 379 -23.16 16.40 -22.82
CA PRO A 379 -22.54 15.52 -23.80
C PRO A 379 -22.36 16.19 -25.16
N GLY A 380 -21.16 16.06 -25.74
CA GLY A 380 -20.70 16.73 -26.95
C GLY A 380 -19.98 18.06 -26.73
N GLN A 381 -20.12 18.70 -25.55
CA GLN A 381 -19.45 19.97 -25.27
C GLN A 381 -17.98 19.79 -24.88
N ILE A 382 -17.19 20.83 -25.15
CA ILE A 382 -15.75 20.89 -24.89
C ILE A 382 -15.48 21.96 -23.83
N SER A 383 -14.71 21.60 -22.81
CA SER A 383 -14.27 22.52 -21.76
C SER A 383 -13.44 23.67 -22.33
N GLU A 384 -13.34 24.77 -21.57
CA GLU A 384 -12.26 25.73 -21.76
C GLU A 384 -10.90 25.04 -21.49
N PRO A 385 -9.77 25.61 -21.98
CA PRO A 385 -8.44 25.13 -21.62
C PRO A 385 -8.22 25.16 -20.10
N ILE A 386 -7.79 24.03 -19.55
CA ILE A 386 -7.50 23.86 -18.13
C ILE A 386 -6.07 23.40 -17.90
N GLU A 387 -5.60 23.63 -16.68
CA GLU A 387 -4.37 23.06 -16.15
C GLU A 387 -4.71 21.86 -15.28
N SER A 388 -4.00 20.76 -15.49
CA SER A 388 -4.16 19.51 -14.75
C SER A 388 -2.80 18.81 -14.63
N LEU A 389 -2.81 17.58 -14.13
CA LEU A 389 -1.64 16.74 -13.99
C LEU A 389 -1.80 15.50 -14.88
N ASP A 390 -0.71 14.97 -15.43
CA ASP A 390 -0.71 13.65 -16.06
C ASP A 390 -0.55 12.54 -14.99
N ASN A 391 -0.41 11.28 -15.43
CA ASN A 391 -0.27 10.12 -14.54
C ASN A 391 1.20 9.68 -14.38
N GLU A 392 2.16 10.52 -14.78
CA GLU A 392 3.58 10.20 -14.73
C GLU A 392 4.20 10.55 -13.37
N GLY A 393 5.11 9.71 -12.90
CA GLY A 393 5.77 9.90 -11.60
C GLY A 393 4.82 9.81 -10.41
N ARG A 394 5.30 10.23 -9.23
CA ARG A 394 4.50 10.15 -7.98
C ARG A 394 3.41 11.21 -7.87
N ASN A 395 3.59 12.35 -8.52
CA ASN A 395 2.70 13.51 -8.37
C ASN A 395 2.05 13.98 -9.68
N GLY A 396 2.39 13.39 -10.83
CA GLY A 396 1.98 13.92 -12.14
C GLY A 396 2.81 15.13 -12.57
N ASN A 397 3.02 15.27 -13.87
CA ASN A 397 3.57 16.47 -14.50
C ASN A 397 2.45 17.41 -14.93
N THR A 398 2.72 18.72 -14.90
CA THR A 398 1.77 19.73 -15.41
C THR A 398 1.46 19.48 -16.88
N VAL A 399 0.17 19.44 -17.18
CA VAL A 399 -0.36 19.30 -18.54
C VAL A 399 -1.52 20.28 -18.71
N TYR A 400 -1.59 20.88 -19.89
CA TYR A 400 -2.72 21.72 -20.27
C TYR A 400 -3.61 20.93 -21.21
N LYS A 401 -4.92 21.01 -21.02
CA LYS A 401 -5.84 20.23 -21.85
C LYS A 401 -7.20 20.87 -22.02
N ILE A 402 -7.86 20.44 -23.09
CA ILE A 402 -9.31 20.58 -23.26
C ILE A 402 -9.92 19.18 -23.17
N ILE A 403 -11.09 19.09 -22.54
CA ILE A 403 -11.81 17.83 -22.36
C ILE A 403 -13.16 17.96 -23.04
N ARG A 404 -13.49 17.00 -23.91
CA ARG A 404 -14.84 16.81 -24.43
C ARG A 404 -15.54 15.78 -23.56
N LEU A 405 -16.73 16.15 -23.09
CA LEU A 405 -17.61 15.20 -22.43
C LEU A 405 -18.35 14.41 -23.51
N ASP A 406 -18.03 13.12 -23.70
CA ASP A 406 -18.63 12.32 -24.76
C ASP A 406 -20.00 11.78 -24.34
N ARG A 407 -20.09 11.25 -23.11
CA ARG A 407 -21.31 10.63 -22.58
C ARG A 407 -21.34 10.69 -21.05
N ILE A 408 -22.53 10.85 -20.49
CA ILE A 408 -22.81 10.62 -19.07
C ILE A 408 -23.78 9.44 -18.95
N VAL A 409 -23.44 8.50 -18.08
CA VAL A 409 -24.37 7.48 -17.58
C VAL A 409 -24.74 7.90 -16.15
N PRO A 410 -25.98 8.33 -15.89
CA PRO A 410 -26.37 8.77 -14.56
C PRO A 410 -26.35 7.60 -13.57
N ALA A 411 -26.23 7.90 -12.28
CA ALA A 411 -26.35 6.87 -11.25
C ALA A 411 -27.73 6.22 -11.33
N HIS A 412 -27.77 4.90 -11.32
CA HIS A 412 -29.00 4.13 -11.44
C HIS A 412 -28.88 2.82 -10.67
N PRO A 413 -30.00 2.25 -10.18
CA PRO A 413 -29.99 0.88 -9.67
C PRO A 413 -29.53 -0.06 -10.78
N ALA A 414 -28.65 -1.01 -10.46
CA ALA A 414 -28.13 -1.96 -11.44
C ALA A 414 -29.27 -2.70 -12.16
N THR A 415 -29.20 -2.78 -13.50
CA THR A 415 -30.18 -3.52 -14.30
C THR A 415 -29.52 -4.58 -15.17
N LEU A 416 -30.24 -5.66 -15.47
CA LEU A 416 -29.73 -6.73 -16.33
C LEU A 416 -29.47 -6.26 -17.77
N GLU A 417 -30.15 -5.19 -18.21
CA GLU A 417 -30.05 -4.66 -19.57
C GLU A 417 -28.79 -3.81 -19.78
N SER A 418 -28.43 -2.96 -18.80
CA SER A 418 -27.27 -2.06 -18.89
C SER A 418 -26.01 -2.56 -18.18
N ASP A 419 -26.17 -3.37 -17.12
CA ASP A 419 -25.10 -3.66 -16.15
C ASP A 419 -24.91 -5.18 -15.97
N TYR A 420 -25.14 -5.93 -17.05
CA TYR A 420 -25.02 -7.40 -17.04
C TYR A 420 -23.67 -7.86 -16.50
N SER A 421 -22.56 -7.23 -16.91
CA SER A 421 -21.21 -7.64 -16.51
C SER A 421 -20.97 -7.45 -15.01
N GLU A 422 -21.39 -6.31 -14.47
CA GLU A 422 -21.31 -6.01 -13.04
C GLU A 422 -22.19 -6.95 -12.22
N LEU A 423 -23.42 -7.19 -12.65
CA LEU A 423 -24.35 -8.11 -11.99
C LEU A 423 -23.87 -9.56 -12.09
N ALA A 424 -23.36 -9.99 -13.24
CA ALA A 424 -22.79 -11.31 -13.43
C ALA A 424 -21.59 -11.54 -12.50
N GLY A 425 -20.70 -10.56 -12.40
CA GLY A 425 -19.57 -10.59 -11.47
C GLY A 425 -20.01 -10.70 -10.02
N LEU A 426 -21.00 -9.90 -9.60
CA LEU A 426 -21.56 -9.93 -8.25
C LEU A 426 -22.20 -11.28 -7.93
N VAL A 427 -23.05 -11.80 -8.82
CA VAL A 427 -23.74 -13.08 -8.63
C VAL A 427 -22.72 -14.22 -8.62
N SER A 428 -21.78 -14.24 -9.57
CA SER A 428 -20.71 -15.24 -9.61
C SER A 428 -19.90 -15.24 -8.32
N ASN A 429 -19.46 -14.07 -7.85
CA ASN A 429 -18.72 -13.95 -6.59
C ASN A 429 -19.55 -14.45 -5.40
N THR A 430 -20.83 -14.07 -5.34
CA THR A 430 -21.73 -14.50 -4.25
C THR A 430 -21.89 -16.02 -4.21
N LEU A 431 -22.06 -16.65 -5.37
CA LEU A 431 -22.19 -18.10 -5.48
C LEU A 431 -20.88 -18.82 -5.15
N GLN A 432 -19.73 -18.30 -5.62
CA GLN A 432 -18.41 -18.82 -5.28
C GLN A 432 -18.15 -18.75 -3.77
N MET A 433 -18.44 -17.62 -3.14
CA MET A 433 -18.32 -17.46 -1.69
C MET A 433 -19.29 -18.38 -0.94
N LYS A 434 -20.51 -18.58 -1.44
CA LYS A 434 -21.46 -19.55 -0.86
C LYS A 434 -20.95 -20.99 -0.97
N ALA A 435 -20.33 -21.36 -2.10
CA ALA A 435 -19.73 -22.67 -2.29
C ALA A 435 -18.57 -22.90 -1.31
N ILE A 436 -17.65 -21.93 -1.18
CA ILE A 436 -16.55 -21.96 -0.20
C ILE A 436 -17.11 -22.08 1.23
N ASN A 437 -18.11 -21.28 1.58
CA ASN A 437 -18.71 -21.32 2.91
C ASN A 437 -19.37 -22.66 3.21
N SER A 438 -20.12 -23.22 2.24
CA SER A 438 -20.76 -24.52 2.39
C SER A 438 -19.73 -25.64 2.53
N PHE A 439 -18.63 -25.55 1.78
CA PHE A 439 -17.50 -26.47 1.87
C PHE A 439 -16.86 -26.42 3.27
N VAL A 440 -16.58 -25.23 3.80
CA VAL A 440 -16.06 -25.05 5.16
C VAL A 440 -17.02 -25.66 6.19
N ASP A 441 -18.32 -25.36 6.10
CA ASP A 441 -19.33 -25.88 7.04
C ASP A 441 -19.45 -27.41 7.02
N GLU A 442 -19.30 -28.04 5.84
CA GLU A 442 -19.23 -29.49 5.71
C GLU A 442 -17.95 -30.05 6.36
N LYS A 443 -16.81 -29.42 6.07
CA LYS A 443 -15.51 -29.87 6.57
C LYS A 443 -15.37 -29.70 8.08
N ILE A 444 -15.98 -28.69 8.69
CA ILE A 444 -16.05 -28.56 10.15
C ILE A 444 -16.68 -29.81 10.78
N LYS A 445 -17.69 -30.41 10.13
CA LYS A 445 -18.37 -31.62 10.65
C LYS A 445 -17.51 -32.86 10.47
N SER A 446 -16.92 -33.05 9.29
CA SER A 446 -16.19 -34.27 8.93
C SER A 446 -14.74 -34.32 9.41
N SER A 447 -14.09 -33.18 9.59
CA SER A 447 -12.67 -33.10 9.93
C SER A 447 -12.42 -33.29 11.41
N TYR A 448 -11.26 -33.87 11.72
CA TYR A 448 -10.75 -33.94 13.08
C TYR A 448 -10.36 -32.54 13.55
N ILE A 449 -11.09 -31.99 14.50
CA ILE A 449 -10.86 -30.65 15.05
C ILE A 449 -10.89 -30.75 16.56
N VAL A 450 -9.91 -30.14 17.21
CA VAL A 450 -9.80 -30.06 18.67
C VAL A 450 -9.49 -28.62 19.04
N ILE A 451 -10.31 -28.02 19.89
CA ILE A 451 -10.13 -26.64 20.38
C ILE A 451 -9.91 -26.68 21.89
N ASP A 452 -8.97 -25.90 22.38
CA ASP A 452 -8.63 -25.84 23.80
C ASP A 452 -9.79 -25.26 24.65
N PRO A 453 -10.05 -25.80 25.86
CA PRO A 453 -11.12 -25.32 26.74
C PRO A 453 -11.08 -23.83 27.06
N MET A 454 -9.90 -23.19 26.97
CA MET A 454 -9.76 -21.75 27.19
C MET A 454 -10.59 -20.89 26.21
N PHE A 455 -10.99 -21.45 25.06
CA PHE A 455 -11.84 -20.81 24.06
C PHE A 455 -13.30 -21.33 24.09
N GLY A 456 -13.70 -22.05 25.15
CA GLY A 456 -15.05 -22.61 25.29
C GLY A 456 -16.17 -21.57 25.40
N ASP A 457 -15.86 -20.36 25.87
CA ASP A 457 -16.81 -19.24 25.93
C ASP A 457 -16.80 -18.37 24.67
N CYS A 458 -16.08 -18.75 23.61
CA CYS A 458 -16.05 -17.97 22.38
C CYS A 458 -17.37 -18.08 21.64
N ASP A 459 -17.93 -16.93 21.25
CA ASP A 459 -19.09 -16.87 20.36
C ASP A 459 -18.59 -16.95 18.91
N PHE A 460 -18.33 -18.18 18.46
CA PHE A 460 -17.91 -18.43 17.08
C PHE A 460 -19.04 -18.15 16.10
N SER A 461 -18.72 -17.43 15.02
CA SER A 461 -19.69 -17.00 14.01
C SER A 461 -20.32 -18.17 13.24
N ARG A 462 -19.54 -19.23 12.99
CA ARG A 462 -20.00 -20.45 12.33
C ARG A 462 -20.39 -21.54 13.31
N LYS A 463 -21.51 -22.18 13.00
CA LYS A 463 -22.01 -23.33 13.75
C LYS A 463 -21.05 -24.52 13.63
N GLY A 464 -20.84 -25.23 14.73
CA GLY A 464 -20.03 -26.45 14.78
C GLY A 464 -18.66 -26.25 15.43
N TRP A 465 -18.06 -25.06 15.40
CA TRP A 465 -16.78 -24.81 16.08
C TRP A 465 -16.85 -25.02 17.59
N ALA A 466 -17.88 -24.45 18.24
CA ALA A 466 -18.08 -24.58 19.69
C ALA A 466 -18.22 -26.04 20.15
N GLU A 467 -18.70 -26.94 19.29
CA GLU A 467 -18.84 -28.38 19.59
C GLU A 467 -17.50 -29.12 19.56
N LYS A 468 -16.45 -28.52 18.98
CA LYS A 468 -15.09 -29.09 18.89
C LYS A 468 -14.20 -28.69 20.07
N VAL A 469 -14.72 -27.90 21.02
CA VAL A 469 -14.02 -27.56 22.26
C VAL A 469 -13.97 -28.80 23.15
N VAL A 470 -12.77 -29.15 23.60
CA VAL A 470 -12.57 -30.27 24.53
C VAL A 470 -13.29 -29.96 25.84
N LYS A 471 -14.01 -30.94 26.38
CA LYS A 471 -14.57 -30.85 27.73
C LYS A 471 -13.49 -31.26 28.73
N ASP A 472 -13.30 -30.44 29.76
CA ASP A 472 -12.36 -30.70 30.87
C ASP A 472 -12.62 -32.03 31.59
#